data_AF-A0A388Q004-F1
#
_entry.id   AF-A0A388Q004-F1
#
_cell.length_a   1.000
_cell.length_b   1.000
_cell.length_c   1.000
_cell.angle_alpha   90.00
_cell.angle_beta   90.00
_cell.angle_gamma   90.00
#
_symmetry.space_group_name_H-M   'P 1'
#
loop_
_entity.id
_entity.type
_entity.pdbx_description
1 polymer ?
#
loop_
_entity_poly.entity_id
_entity_poly.type
_entity_poly.pdbx_seq_one_letter_code
_entity_poly.pdbx_strand_id
1 'polypeptide(L)' 'MTNIGIMIGVGAPTSLAIDLANKYNMTLVGFVKKDSFNIYSNKQKIII' A
#
# COMPACT_ATOMS: atom_id res chain seq x y z
N MET A 1 -16.10 9.64 -2.46
CA MET A 1 -14.81 8.93 -2.47
C MET A 1 -14.35 8.79 -1.02
N THR A 2 -13.88 7.61 -0.62
CA THR A 2 -13.46 7.32 0.76
C THR A 2 -12.07 7.88 1.02
N ASN A 3 -11.88 8.57 2.16
CA ASN A 3 -10.60 9.17 2.54
C ASN A 3 -9.68 8.16 3.25
N ILE A 4 -9.21 7.15 2.50
CA ILE A 4 -8.35 6.09 3.03
C ILE A 4 -6.88 6.46 2.74
N GLY A 5 -6.07 6.61 3.79
CA GLY A 5 -4.64 6.94 3.65
C GLY A 5 -3.73 5.74 3.40
N ILE A 6 -4.13 4.55 3.87
CA ILE A 6 -3.34 3.32 3.81
C ILE A 6 -4.25 2.13 3.52
N MET A 7 -3.85 1.27 2.58
CA MET A 7 -4.48 -0.01 2.26
C MET A 7 -3.46 -1.14 2.42
N ILE A 8 -3.87 -2.23 3.08
CA ILE A 8 -2.99 -3.34 3.41
C ILE A 8 -3.60 -4.66 2.94
N GLY A 9 -2.81 -5.48 2.23
CA GLY A 9 -3.19 -6.80 1.75
C GLY A 9 -2.21 -7.90 2.13
N VAL A 10 -2.73 -9.09 2.43
CA VAL A 10 -1.92 -10.29 2.72
C VAL A 10 -1.25 -10.83 1.44
N GLY A 11 -1.87 -10.66 0.29
CA GLY A 11 -1.38 -11.12 -1.01
C GLY A 11 -0.58 -10.09 -1.80
N ALA A 12 -0.26 -10.45 -3.05
CA ALA A 12 0.35 -9.55 -4.01
C ALA A 12 -0.67 -8.50 -4.51
N PRO A 13 -0.30 -7.22 -4.56
CA PRO A 13 -1.10 -6.23 -5.27
C PRO A 13 -0.96 -6.41 -6.79
N THR A 14 -1.98 -5.96 -7.55
CA THR A 14 -1.89 -5.85 -9.02
C THR A 14 -1.21 -4.55 -9.42
N SER A 15 -0.61 -4.48 -10.61
CA SER A 15 0.00 -3.24 -11.11
C SER A 15 -0.99 -2.07 -11.13
N LEU A 16 -2.25 -2.34 -11.53
CA LEU A 16 -3.31 -1.33 -11.50
C LEU A 16 -3.58 -0.81 -10.09
N ALA A 17 -3.57 -1.67 -9.06
CA ALA A 17 -3.75 -1.23 -7.68
C ALA A 17 -2.62 -0.30 -7.23
N ILE A 18 -1.37 -0.59 -7.64
CA ILE A 18 -0.21 0.26 -7.37
C ILE A 18 -0.35 1.62 -8.06
N ASP A 19 -0.73 1.63 -9.34
CA ASP A 19 -0.93 2.86 -10.11
C ASP A 19 -2.02 3.75 -9.50
N LEU A 20 -3.14 3.14 -9.09
CA LEU A 20 -4.22 3.86 -8.42
C LEU A 20 -3.78 4.40 -7.05
N ALA A 21 -3.02 3.62 -6.27
CA ALA A 21 -2.50 4.07 -4.98
C ALA A 21 -1.56 5.27 -5.15
N ASN A 22 -0.69 5.26 -6.16
CA ASN A 22 0.14 6.41 -6.51
C ASN A 22 -0.70 7.62 -6.95
N LYS A 23 -1.66 7.42 -7.86
CA LYS A 23 -2.54 8.47 -8.39
C LYS A 23 -3.35 9.18 -7.29
N TYR A 24 -3.84 8.41 -6.32
CA TYR A 24 -4.65 8.95 -5.23
C TYR A 24 -3.86 9.23 -3.95
N ASN A 25 -2.52 9.23 -4.03
CA ASN A 25 -1.64 9.51 -2.89
C ASN A 25 -1.93 8.61 -1.66
N MET A 26 -2.34 7.37 -1.91
CA MET A 26 -2.62 6.34 -0.91
C MET A 26 -1.40 5.42 -0.75
N THR A 27 -1.14 4.97 0.47
CA THR A 27 -0.07 4.00 0.75
C THR A 27 -0.61 2.59 0.57
N LEU A 28 0.04 1.79 -0.27
CA LEU A 28 -0.33 0.39 -0.52
C LEU A 28 0.75 -0.52 0.05
N VAL A 29 0.34 -1.43 0.92
CA VAL A 29 1.19 -2.44 1.54
C VAL A 29 0.70 -3.82 1.13
N GLY A 30 1.61 -4.68 0.70
CA GLY A 30 1.32 -6.05 0.25
C GLY A 30 2.25 -7.08 0.88
N PHE A 31 1.92 -8.36 0.68
CA PHE A 31 2.65 -9.49 1.26
C PHE A 31 2.85 -9.40 2.78
N VAL A 32 1.83 -8.91 3.51
CA VAL A 32 1.93 -8.78 4.96
C VAL A 32 1.98 -10.16 5.62
N LYS A 33 3.00 -10.34 6.48
CA LYS A 33 3.21 -11.46 7.38
C LYS A 33 3.41 -10.92 8.79
N LYS A 34 3.52 -11.82 9.77
CA LYS A 34 3.67 -11.46 11.19
C LYS A 34 4.77 -10.42 11.44
N ASP A 35 5.94 -10.61 10.82
CA ASP A 35 7.15 -9.81 11.10
C ASP A 35 7.71 -9.13 9.84
N SER A 36 6.97 -9.10 8.72
CA SER A 36 7.45 -8.52 7.46
C SER A 36 6.32 -8.06 6.54
N PHE A 37 6.59 -7.03 5.74
CA PHE A 37 5.67 -6.55 4.70
C PHE A 37 6.44 -5.79 3.62
N ASN A 38 5.80 -5.58 2.47
CA ASN A 38 6.35 -4.79 1.38
C ASN A 38 5.49 -3.54 1.13
N ILE A 39 6.14 -2.38 1.03
CA ILE A 39 5.47 -1.12 0.68
C ILE A 39 5.60 -0.89 -0.83
N TYR A 40 4.47 -0.71 -1.50
CA TYR A 40 4.38 -0.57 -2.96
C TYR A 40 4.15 0.87 -3.43
N SER A 41 3.62 1.75 -2.58
CA SER A 41 3.44 3.17 -2.87
C SER A 41 3.63 4.02 -1.62
N ASN A 42 4.03 5.28 -1.82
CA ASN A 42 4.06 6.31 -0.78
C ASN A 42 4.80 5.92 0.53
N LYS A 43 5.93 5.21 0.42
CA LYS A 43 6.76 4.75 1.56
C LYS A 43 7.11 5.85 2.56
N GLN A 44 7.29 7.08 2.10
CA GLN A 44 7.58 8.24 2.94
C GLN A 44 6.51 8.55 4.00
N LYS A 45 5.31 7.96 3.89
CA LYS A 45 4.21 8.12 4.85
C LYS A 45 4.21 7.10 6.00
N ILE A 46 5.14 6.14 6.00
CA ILE A 46 5.25 5.10 7.03
C ILE A 46 6.48 5.36 7.91
N ILE A 47 6.28 5.36 9.22
CA ILE A 47 7.34 5.35 10.24
C ILE A 47 7.61 3.87 10.57
N ILE A 48 8.88 3.48 10.55
CA ILE A 48 9.36 2.11 10.80
C ILE A 48 10.12 2.08 12.11
#